data_AF-A0A6S6ZP33-F1
#
_entry.id   AF-A0A6S6ZP33-F1
#
_cell.length_a   1.000
_cell.length_b   1.000
_cell.length_c   1.000
_cell.angle_alpha   90.00
_cell.angle_beta   90.00
_cell.angle_gamma   90.00
#
_symmetry.space_group_name_H-M   'P 1'
#
loop_
_entity.id
_entity.type
_entity.pdbx_description
1 polymer ?
#
loop_
_entity_poly.entity_id
_entity_poly.type
_entity_poly.pdbx_seq_one_letter_code
_entity_poly.pdbx_strand_id
1 'polypeptide(L)' 'MKKITETEALLQNAQDIARRTFVDPSEAAVLAIFEELRIERDRMAWATDDRVGATVH' A
#
# COMPACT_ATOMS: atom_id res chain seq x y z
N MET A 1 14.35 15.17 9.98
CA MET A 1 14.04 13.92 9.25
C MET A 1 12.89 14.19 8.31
N LYS A 2 12.99 13.86 7.01
CA LYS A 2 11.84 13.96 6.10
C LYS A 2 10.77 12.97 6.58
N LYS A 3 9.55 13.44 6.79
CA LYS A 3 8.39 12.57 7.04
C LYS A 3 8.11 11.86 5.70
N ILE A 4 8.27 10.55 5.66
CA ILE A 4 7.92 9.74 4.50
C ILE A 4 6.41 9.83 4.28
N THR A 5 6.02 10.09 3.03
CA THR A 5 4.61 10.05 2.66
C THR A 5 4.08 8.63 2.71
N GLU A 6 2.78 8.53 2.82
CA GLU A 6 2.06 7.26 2.81
C GLU A 6 2.32 6.44 1.53
N THR A 7 2.50 7.12 0.40
CA THR A 7 2.85 6.47 -0.89
C THR A 7 4.28 5.92 -0.86
N GLU A 8 5.22 6.65 -0.26
CA GLU A 8 6.60 6.18 -0.08
C GLU A 8 6.68 4.98 0.88
N ALA A 9 5.85 4.97 1.94
CA ALA A 9 5.77 3.83 2.86
C ALA A 9 5.26 2.56 2.17
N LEU A 10 4.23 2.67 1.33
CA LEU A 10 3.72 1.56 0.52
C LEU A 10 4.76 1.07 -0.49
N LEU A 11 5.48 1.98 -1.15
CA LEU A 11 6.53 1.61 -2.09
C LEU A 11 7.68 0.87 -1.38
N GLN A 12 8.06 1.33 -0.18
CA GLN A 12 9.09 0.67 0.61
C GLN A 12 8.68 -0.75 1.03
N ASN A 13 7.40 -0.94 1.36
CA ASN A 13 6.83 -2.23 1.69
C ASN A 13 6.84 -3.18 0.48
N ALA A 14 6.41 -2.70 -0.70
CA ALA A 14 6.46 -3.47 -1.94
C ALA A 14 7.88 -3.96 -2.27
N GLN A 15 8.89 -3.09 -2.09
CA GLN A 15 10.30 -3.45 -2.27
C GLN A 15 10.77 -4.53 -1.29
N ASP A 16 10.32 -4.49 -0.03
CA ASP A 16 10.65 -5.52 0.97
C ASP A 16 10.06 -6.88 0.57
N ILE A 17 8.78 -6.90 0.19
CA ILE A 17 8.11 -8.12 -0.28
C ILE A 17 8.84 -8.68 -1.49
N ALA A 18 9.13 -7.84 -2.50
CA ALA A 18 9.80 -8.29 -3.71
C ALA A 18 11.19 -8.89 -3.43
N ARG A 19 11.99 -8.28 -2.54
CA ARG A 19 13.31 -8.79 -2.13
C ARG A 19 13.24 -10.11 -1.36
N ARG A 20 12.13 -10.38 -0.67
CA ARG A 20 11.91 -11.63 0.07
C ARG A 20 11.41 -12.75 -0.84
N THR A 21 10.70 -12.41 -1.91
CA THR A 21 10.11 -13.37 -2.84
C THR A 21 11.05 -13.71 -4.00
N PHE A 22 11.84 -12.74 -4.47
CA PHE A 22 12.70 -12.88 -5.65
C PHE A 22 14.16 -12.62 -5.29
N VAL A 23 15.07 -13.43 -5.87
CA VAL A 23 16.52 -13.27 -5.69
C VAL A 23 17.03 -11.97 -6.32
N ASP A 24 16.45 -11.58 -7.46
CA ASP A 24 16.69 -10.30 -8.13
C ASP A 24 15.34 -9.71 -8.58
N PRO A 25 14.67 -8.90 -7.74
CA PRO A 25 13.37 -8.34 -8.09
C PRO A 25 13.55 -7.23 -9.13
N SER A 26 12.90 -7.39 -10.28
CA SER A 26 12.82 -6.32 -11.28
C SER A 26 11.93 -5.18 -10.80
N GLU A 27 12.14 -3.98 -11.36
CA GLU A 27 11.29 -2.82 -11.09
C GLU A 27 9.81 -3.13 -11.39
N ALA A 28 9.53 -3.86 -12.47
CA ALA A 28 8.18 -4.28 -12.83
C ALA A 28 7.53 -5.15 -11.75
N ALA A 29 8.26 -6.07 -11.12
CA ALA A 29 7.74 -6.91 -10.04
C ALA A 29 7.41 -6.08 -8.80
N VAL A 30 8.27 -5.11 -8.44
CA VAL A 30 8.02 -4.18 -7.33
C VAL A 30 6.79 -3.32 -7.62
N LEU A 31 6.67 -2.78 -8.83
CA LEU A 31 5.54 -1.94 -9.22
C LEU A 31 4.22 -2.72 -9.24
N ALA A 32 4.22 -3.97 -9.67
CA ALA A 32 3.04 -4.84 -9.62
C ALA A 32 2.56 -5.06 -8.17
N ILE A 33 3.49 -5.40 -7.25
CA ILE A 33 3.16 -5.55 -5.82
C ILE A 33 2.65 -4.22 -5.23
N PHE A 34 3.28 -3.12 -5.61
CA PHE A 34 2.90 -1.80 -5.14
C PHE A 34 1.50 -1.36 -5.61
N GLU A 35 1.12 -1.69 -6.85
CA GLU A 35 -0.22 -1.42 -7.37
C GLU A 35 -1.27 -2.20 -6.59
N GLU A 36 -1.03 -3.49 -6.32
CA GLU A 36 -1.92 -4.32 -5.49
C GLU A 36 -2.07 -3.74 -4.07
N LEU A 37 -0.97 -3.31 -3.45
CA LEU A 37 -1.02 -2.67 -2.13
C LEU A 37 -1.80 -1.35 -2.14
N ARG A 38 -1.73 -0.57 -3.23
CA ARG A 38 -2.55 0.64 -3.38
C ARG A 38 -4.02 0.28 -3.51
N ILE A 39 -4.38 -0.68 -4.37
CA ILE A 39 -5.75 -1.11 -4.58
C ILE A 39 -6.36 -1.62 -3.27
N GLU A 40 -5.62 -2.44 -2.53
CA GLU A 40 -6.06 -2.93 -1.22
C GLU A 40 -6.26 -1.77 -0.24
N ARG A 41 -5.31 -0.81 -0.19
CA ARG A 41 -5.47 0.37 0.67
C ARG A 41 -6.69 1.21 0.28
N ASP A 42 -6.91 1.42 -1.00
CA ASP A 42 -8.02 2.21 -1.53
C ASP A 42 -9.36 1.57 -1.14
N ARG A 43 -9.48 0.24 -1.28
CA ARG A 43 -10.62 -0.54 -0.77
C ARG A 43 -10.82 -0.39 0.73
N MET A 44 -9.74 -0.46 1.51
CA MET A 44 -9.82 -0.27 2.97
C MET A 44 -10.17 1.16 3.35
N ALA A 45 -9.69 2.17 2.61
CA ALA A 45 -10.00 3.57 2.82
C ALA A 45 -11.50 3.84 2.64
N TRP A 46 -12.11 3.29 1.58
CA TRP A 46 -13.56 3.34 1.40
C TRP A 46 -14.32 2.60 2.51
N ALA A 47 -13.84 1.44 2.97
CA ALA A 47 -14.47 0.70 4.07
C ALA A 47 -14.36 1.41 5.43
N THR A 48 -13.36 2.29 5.62
CA THR A 48 -13.24 3.12 6.83
C THR A 48 -14.04 4.41 6.75
N ASP A 49 -14.27 4.97 5.56
CA ASP A 49 -15.08 6.17 5.36
C ASP A 49 -16.56 5.92 5.71
N ASP A 50 -17.10 4.75 5.34
CA ASP A 50 -18.48 4.35 5.65
C ASP A 50 -18.74 4.19 7.17
N ARG A 51 -17.70 3.85 7.95
CA ARG A 51 -17.80 3.74 9.42
C ARG A 51 -17.86 5.08 10.15
N VAL A 52 -17.44 6.18 9.51
CA VAL A 52 -17.54 7.52 10.10
C VAL A 52 -18.95 8.11 9.90
N GLY A 53 -19.70 7.64 8.89
CA GLY A 53 -21.10 8.05 8.66
C GLY A 53 -22.14 7.31 9.51
N ALA A 54 -21.82 6.13 10.06
CA ALA A 54 -22.75 5.29 10.81
C ALA A 54 -22.76 5.54 12.33
N THR A 55 -22.46 6.76 12.80
CA THR A 55 -22.91 7.21 14.12
C THR A 55 -24.21 7.98 13.94
N VAL A 56 -25.30 7.25 13.68
CA VAL A 56 -26.65 7.79 13.81
C VAL A 56 -27.01 7.89 15.29
N HIS A 57 -27.47 9.10 15.63
CA HIS A 57 -27.87 9.68 16.91
C HIS A 57 -28.82 8.83 17.76
#